data_AF-A0A944GHI9-F1
#
_entry.id   AF-A0A944GHI9-F1
#
_cell.length_a   1.000
_cell.length_b   1.000
_cell.length_c   1.000
_cell.angle_alpha   90.00
_cell.angle_beta   90.00
_cell.angle_gamma   90.00
#
_symmetry.space_group_name_H-M   'P 1'
#
loop_
_entity.id
_entity.type
_entity.pdbx_description
1 polymer ?
#
loop_
_entity_poly.entity_id
_entity_poly.type
_entity_poly.pdbx_seq_one_letter_code
_entity_poly.pdbx_strand_id
1 'polypeptide(L)'
;MGDNFLREHAVYQIYPISFADGNGDGKGDLKGVISKLDYLENLGIKIIWLSPIYVSPMFDFGYDIEDYYNINPMFGTMEDFDLLMEETKKRGIRVVMDLVVNHTSDHHKWFKEALSNPESPYRDYYVFKKGKTDEKERELPPNNWQSCFTGSAWEKVEGEDNMYYL
;
A
#
# COMPACT_ATOMS: atom_id res chain seq x y z
N MET A 1 17.26 -14.89 27.89
CA MET A 1 16.31 -15.41 26.89
C MET A 1 15.71 -14.19 26.20
N GLY A 2 15.76 -14.11 24.87
CA GLY A 2 15.18 -12.99 24.13
C GLY A 2 13.66 -12.99 24.21
N ASP A 3 13.04 -11.82 24.06
CA ASP A 3 11.59 -11.66 23.99
C ASP A 3 11.02 -12.49 22.82
N ASN A 4 10.28 -13.56 23.12
CA ASN A 4 9.66 -14.46 22.14
C ASN A 4 8.23 -14.03 21.78
N PHE A 5 7.83 -12.80 22.10
CA PHE A 5 6.45 -12.29 21.96
C PHE A 5 5.73 -12.70 20.66
N LEU A 6 6.39 -12.56 19.49
CA LEU A 6 5.79 -12.88 18.18
C LEU A 6 5.52 -14.38 17.98
N ARG A 7 6.25 -15.26 18.67
CA ARG A 7 6.06 -16.71 18.60
C ARG A 7 4.97 -17.21 19.53
N GLU A 8 4.66 -16.45 20.57
CA GLU A 8 3.77 -16.85 21.66
C GLU A 8 2.33 -16.33 21.50
N HIS A 9 2.11 -15.37 20.60
CA HIS A 9 0.82 -14.71 20.45
C HIS A 9 0.28 -14.83 19.02
N ALA A 10 -1.04 -14.96 18.93
CA ALA A 10 -1.75 -14.91 17.65
C ALA A 10 -1.74 -13.48 17.09
N VAL A 11 -1.59 -13.39 15.77
CA VAL A 11 -1.74 -12.16 14.99
C VAL A 11 -3.17 -12.09 14.47
N TYR A 12 -3.83 -10.95 14.68
CA TYR A 12 -5.14 -10.67 14.11
C TYR A 12 -4.97 -9.66 12.97
N GLN A 13 -5.17 -10.10 11.74
CA GLN A 13 -5.12 -9.21 10.59
C GLN A 13 -6.43 -8.45 10.46
N ILE A 14 -6.35 -7.13 10.30
CA ILE A 14 -7.47 -6.23 10.09
C ILE A 14 -7.37 -5.64 8.69
N TYR A 15 -8.44 -5.79 7.93
CA TYR A 15 -8.66 -5.07 6.69
C TYR A 15 -9.52 -3.82 6.99
N PRO A 16 -8.93 -2.61 7.10
CA PRO A 16 -9.55 -1.47 7.78
C PRO A 16 -10.91 -1.08 7.20
N ILE A 17 -11.01 -0.99 5.87
CA ILE A 17 -12.22 -0.55 5.16
C ILE A 17 -13.46 -1.43 5.43
N SER A 18 -13.28 -2.66 5.90
CA SER A 18 -14.38 -3.61 6.14
C SER A 18 -14.50 -4.06 7.59
N PHE A 19 -13.71 -3.50 8.51
CA PHE A 19 -13.69 -3.99 9.89
C PHE A 19 -14.77 -3.36 10.78
N ALA A 20 -14.73 -2.04 10.95
CA ALA A 20 -15.70 -1.30 11.75
C ALA A 20 -15.69 0.17 11.33
N ASP A 21 -16.88 0.73 11.10
CA ASP A 21 -17.09 2.14 10.77
C ASP A 21 -17.26 2.95 12.07
N GLY A 22 -16.35 3.90 12.31
CA GLY A 22 -16.34 4.75 13.50
C GLY A 22 -16.96 6.13 13.29
N ASN A 23 -17.25 6.53 12.04
CA ASN A 23 -17.73 7.87 11.72
C ASN A 23 -19.13 7.89 11.05
N GLY A 24 -19.63 6.74 10.63
CA GLY A 24 -20.97 6.55 10.06
C GLY A 24 -21.06 6.75 8.54
N ASP A 25 -19.94 6.77 7.80
CA ASP A 25 -19.92 6.96 6.35
C ASP A 25 -20.07 5.66 5.53
N GLY A 26 -20.16 4.51 6.21
CA GLY A 26 -20.32 3.18 5.63
C GLY A 26 -19.00 2.46 5.32
N LYS A 27 -17.85 3.03 5.67
CA LYS A 27 -16.52 2.42 5.51
C LYS A 27 -15.84 2.27 6.85
N GLY A 28 -15.04 1.22 6.99
CA GLY A 28 -14.26 1.05 8.19
C GLY A 28 -13.08 2.03 8.28
N ASP A 29 -12.80 2.50 9.49
CA ASP A 29 -11.81 3.55 9.76
C ASP A 29 -11.05 3.30 11.09
N LEU A 30 -10.05 4.13 11.39
CA LEU A 30 -9.22 3.96 12.59
C LEU A 30 -10.01 4.10 13.88
N LYS A 31 -11.03 4.97 13.91
CA LYS A 31 -11.92 5.13 15.07
C LYS A 31 -12.75 3.87 15.31
N GLY A 32 -13.19 3.23 14.24
CA GLY A 32 -13.85 1.94 14.28
C GLY A 32 -12.93 0.85 14.82
N VAL A 33 -11.66 0.80 14.39
CA VAL A 33 -10.66 -0.11 14.96
C VAL A 33 -10.49 0.13 16.46
N ILE A 34 -10.31 1.39 16.88
CA ILE A 34 -10.19 1.79 18.29
C ILE A 34 -11.41 1.29 19.10
N SER A 35 -12.62 1.45 18.57
CA SER A 35 -13.87 1.03 19.24
C SER A 35 -13.95 -0.49 19.50
N LYS A 36 -13.12 -1.30 18.82
CA LYS A 36 -13.10 -2.76 18.94
C LYS A 36 -11.88 -3.28 19.68
N LEU A 37 -11.00 -2.42 20.21
CA LEU A 37 -9.80 -2.88 20.93
C LEU A 37 -10.15 -3.70 22.18
N ASP A 38 -11.22 -3.36 22.91
CA ASP A 38 -11.69 -4.17 24.05
C ASP A 38 -12.18 -5.55 23.61
N TYR A 39 -12.81 -5.65 22.43
CA TYR A 39 -13.18 -6.93 21.84
C TYR A 39 -11.95 -7.78 21.51
N LEU A 40 -10.93 -7.17 20.90
CA LEU A 40 -9.68 -7.85 20.54
C LEU A 40 -8.90 -8.30 21.78
N GLU A 41 -8.85 -7.46 22.82
CA GLU A 41 -8.24 -7.82 24.09
C GLU A 41 -8.97 -8.99 24.77
N ASN A 42 -10.30 -8.98 24.81
CA ASN A 42 -11.11 -10.07 25.35
C ASN A 42 -10.94 -11.38 24.57
N LEU A 43 -10.68 -11.29 23.26
CA LEU A 43 -10.34 -12.44 22.42
C LEU A 43 -8.92 -12.99 22.69
N GLY A 44 -8.10 -12.27 23.47
CA GLY A 44 -6.72 -12.64 23.79
C GLY A 44 -5.70 -12.21 22.74
N ILE A 45 -6.08 -11.33 21.81
CA ILE A 45 -5.17 -10.83 20.77
C ILE A 45 -4.15 -9.88 21.38
N LYS A 46 -2.88 -10.06 21.02
CA LYS A 46 -1.76 -9.19 21.42
C LYS A 46 -1.00 -8.57 20.26
N ILE A 47 -1.33 -8.95 19.02
CA ILE A 47 -0.76 -8.37 17.81
C ILE A 47 -1.88 -8.11 16.80
N ILE A 48 -2.00 -6.87 16.35
CA ILE A 48 -2.83 -6.49 15.20
C ILE A 48 -1.89 -6.29 14.01
N TRP A 49 -2.23 -6.87 12.86
CA TRP A 49 -1.62 -6.52 11.58
C TRP A 49 -2.64 -5.72 10.76
N LEU A 50 -2.33 -4.46 10.49
CA LEU A 50 -3.16 -3.61 9.64
C LEU A 50 -2.72 -3.77 8.19
N SER A 51 -3.66 -4.13 7.31
CA SER A 51 -3.52 -3.86 5.87
C SER A 51 -3.32 -2.35 5.62
N PRO A 52 -2.81 -1.94 4.44
CA PRO A 52 -2.39 -0.56 4.19
C PRO A 52 -3.44 0.50 4.53
N ILE A 53 -3.00 1.55 5.25
CA ILE A 53 -3.80 2.74 5.58
C ILE A 53 -3.16 4.04 5.09
N TYR A 54 -2.10 3.94 4.29
CA TYR A 54 -1.39 5.08 3.72
C TYR A 54 -2.22 5.78 2.65
N VAL A 55 -1.89 7.03 2.33
CA VAL A 55 -2.53 7.74 1.20
C VAL A 55 -2.32 6.92 -0.08
N SER A 56 -3.44 6.66 -0.75
CA SER A 56 -3.54 5.81 -1.93
C SER A 56 -4.77 6.24 -2.74
N PRO A 57 -4.73 6.19 -4.08
CA PRO A 57 -5.92 6.39 -4.91
C PRO A 57 -6.91 5.21 -4.82
N MET A 58 -6.54 4.12 -4.14
CA MET A 58 -7.38 2.96 -3.85
C MET A 58 -7.73 2.10 -5.06
N PHE A 59 -6.92 2.13 -6.12
CA PHE A 59 -7.12 1.25 -7.29
C PHE A 59 -6.81 -0.21 -6.96
N ASP A 60 -5.90 -0.46 -6.03
CA ASP A 60 -5.63 -1.76 -5.41
C ASP A 60 -5.90 -1.72 -3.90
N PHE A 61 -6.95 -0.99 -3.52
CA PHE A 61 -7.45 -0.89 -2.15
C PHE A 61 -6.38 -0.58 -1.07
N GLY A 62 -5.39 0.25 -1.42
CA GLY A 62 -4.38 0.75 -0.48
C GLY A 62 -2.98 0.20 -0.71
N TYR A 63 -2.81 -0.83 -1.54
CA TYR A 63 -1.47 -1.34 -1.90
C TYR A 63 -0.76 -0.46 -2.95
N ASP A 64 -1.53 0.35 -3.68
CA ASP A 64 -1.04 1.42 -4.55
C ASP A 64 -0.76 2.71 -3.74
N ILE A 65 0.38 2.79 -3.06
CA ILE A 65 0.70 3.90 -2.14
C ILE A 65 1.17 5.16 -2.90
N GLU A 66 0.52 6.30 -2.65
CA GLU A 66 0.90 7.64 -3.14
C GLU A 66 1.78 8.41 -2.14
N ASP A 67 1.55 8.24 -0.83
CA ASP A 67 2.36 8.86 0.22
C ASP A 67 2.49 7.96 1.45
N TYR A 68 3.72 7.50 1.70
CA TYR A 68 4.10 6.63 2.81
C TYR A 68 4.08 7.31 4.19
N TYR A 69 4.00 8.64 4.24
CA TYR A 69 4.16 9.40 5.49
C TYR A 69 2.83 9.88 6.09
N ASN A 70 1.73 9.67 5.39
CA ASN A 70 0.41 10.16 5.81
C ASN A 70 -0.64 9.03 5.77
N ILE A 71 -1.64 9.14 6.64
CA ILE A 71 -2.82 8.28 6.64
C ILE A 71 -3.77 8.72 5.52
N ASN A 72 -4.38 7.75 4.83
CA ASN A 72 -5.44 8.02 3.86
C ASN A 72 -6.61 8.72 4.57
N PRO A 73 -7.10 9.86 4.08
CA PRO A 73 -8.25 10.56 4.68
C PRO A 73 -9.51 9.69 4.80
N MET A 74 -9.63 8.62 4.00
CA MET A 74 -10.70 7.63 4.13
C MET A 74 -10.67 6.89 5.48
N PHE A 75 -9.50 6.69 6.07
CA PHE A 75 -9.33 5.95 7.33
C PHE A 75 -9.21 6.86 8.56
N GLY A 76 -8.95 8.16 8.37
CA GLY A 76 -8.82 9.13 9.46
C GLY A 76 -7.62 10.04 9.24
N THR A 77 -7.08 10.57 10.35
CA THR A 77 -5.92 11.46 10.35
C THR A 77 -4.69 10.82 11.01
N MET A 78 -3.54 11.52 10.96
CA MET A 78 -2.36 11.13 11.74
C MET A 78 -2.66 11.12 13.25
N GLU A 79 -3.48 12.05 13.74
CA GLU A 79 -3.90 12.08 15.16
C GLU A 79 -4.77 10.87 15.53
N ASP A 80 -5.63 10.40 14.62
CA ASP A 80 -6.41 9.17 14.84
C ASP A 80 -5.49 7.93 14.90
N PHE A 81 -4.40 7.93 14.11
CA PHE A 81 -3.38 6.88 14.18
C PHE A 81 -2.57 6.93 15.48
N ASP A 82 -2.14 8.12 15.92
CA ASP A 82 -1.47 8.30 17.21
C ASP A 82 -2.36 7.82 18.37
N LEU A 83 -3.66 8.12 18.31
CA LEU A 83 -4.63 7.63 19.28
C LEU A 83 -4.76 6.10 19.25
N LEU A 84 -4.79 5.47 18.06
CA LEU A 84 -4.79 4.01 17.94
C LEU A 84 -3.54 3.40 18.58
N MET A 85 -2.37 4.00 18.36
CA MET A 85 -1.11 3.55 18.96
C MET A 85 -1.12 3.69 20.50
N GLU A 86 -1.70 4.77 21.03
CA GLU A 86 -1.87 4.95 22.47
C GLU A 86 -2.82 3.90 23.07
N GLU A 87 -3.98 3.70 22.46
CA GLU A 87 -5.03 2.81 22.96
C GLU A 87 -4.66 1.33 22.86
N THR A 88 -3.94 0.92 21.82
CA THR A 88 -3.39 -0.44 21.70
C THR A 88 -2.34 -0.70 22.78
N LYS A 89 -1.45 0.28 23.04
CA LYS A 89 -0.43 0.18 24.08
C LYS A 89 -1.04 0.01 25.48
N LYS A 90 -2.14 0.70 25.80
CA LYS A 90 -2.86 0.54 27.08
C LYS A 90 -3.33 -0.90 27.34
N ARG A 91 -3.61 -1.66 26.26
CA ARG A 91 -4.11 -3.05 26.30
C ARG A 91 -3.00 -4.09 26.07
N GLY A 92 -1.76 -3.65 25.97
CA GLY A 92 -0.61 -4.50 25.64
C GLY A 92 -0.70 -5.13 24.24
N ILE A 93 -1.40 -4.48 23.31
CA ILE A 93 -1.52 -4.89 21.91
C ILE A 93 -0.43 -4.18 21.11
N ARG A 94 0.35 -4.94 20.33
CA ARG A 94 1.31 -4.40 19.36
C ARG A 94 0.65 -4.26 17.99
N VAL A 95 1.02 -3.23 17.24
CA VAL A 95 0.55 -3.01 15.87
C VAL A 95 1.70 -3.28 14.90
N VAL A 96 1.42 -4.07 13.87
CA VAL A 96 2.28 -4.29 12.71
C VAL A 96 1.63 -3.62 11.52
N MET A 97 2.39 -2.79 10.83
CA MET A 97 1.96 -2.12 9.60
C MET A 97 2.36 -2.96 8.39
N ASP A 98 1.48 -3.06 7.40
CA ASP A 98 1.87 -3.54 6.08
C ASP A 98 2.90 -2.60 5.44
N LEU A 99 3.89 -3.14 4.75
CA LEU A 99 4.97 -2.36 4.13
C LEU A 99 5.10 -2.73 2.65
N VAL A 100 4.45 -1.93 1.80
CA VAL A 100 4.41 -2.16 0.35
C VAL A 100 5.53 -1.38 -0.33
N VAL A 101 6.65 -2.06 -0.58
CA VAL A 101 7.88 -1.43 -1.11
C VAL A 101 8.34 -2.01 -2.45
N ASN A 102 7.60 -2.98 -3.00
CA ASN A 102 7.88 -3.50 -4.33
C ASN A 102 7.48 -2.53 -5.44
N HIS A 103 6.42 -1.74 -5.21
CA HIS A 103 5.86 -0.78 -6.15
C HIS A 103 5.26 0.41 -5.39
N THR A 104 5.01 1.51 -6.09
CA THR A 104 4.22 2.65 -5.61
C THR A 104 3.02 2.85 -6.52
N SER A 105 2.08 3.71 -6.14
CA SER A 105 1.09 4.24 -7.09
C SER A 105 1.78 5.06 -8.19
N ASP A 106 1.18 5.10 -9.37
CA ASP A 106 1.49 6.03 -10.45
C ASP A 106 1.25 7.51 -10.07
N HIS A 107 0.45 7.75 -9.03
CA HIS A 107 0.28 9.07 -8.42
C HIS A 107 1.44 9.44 -7.48
N HIS A 108 2.33 8.51 -7.13
CA HIS A 108 3.45 8.79 -6.23
C HIS A 108 4.41 9.83 -6.84
N LYS A 109 4.88 10.78 -6.03
CA LYS A 109 5.72 11.91 -6.49
C LYS A 109 6.96 11.44 -7.28
N TRP A 110 7.59 10.35 -6.83
CA TRP A 110 8.76 9.77 -7.48
C TRP A 110 8.42 9.26 -8.87
N PHE A 111 7.28 8.58 -9.04
CA PHE A 111 6.88 8.04 -10.33
C PHE A 111 6.49 9.15 -11.31
N LYS A 112 5.70 10.14 -10.84
CA LYS A 112 5.33 11.31 -11.67
C LYS A 112 6.57 12.05 -12.21
N GLU A 113 7.60 12.20 -11.39
CA GLU A 113 8.84 12.85 -11.81
C GLU A 113 9.68 11.96 -12.74
N ALA A 114 9.81 10.66 -12.42
CA ALA A 114 10.48 9.68 -13.26
C ALA A 114 9.83 9.56 -14.66
N LEU A 115 8.50 9.62 -14.72
CA LEU A 115 7.73 9.50 -15.97
C LEU A 115 7.84 10.76 -16.83
N SER A 116 7.82 11.95 -16.21
CA SER A 116 7.85 13.23 -16.93
C SER A 116 9.25 13.70 -17.34
N ASN A 117 10.30 13.20 -16.68
CA ASN A 117 11.68 13.59 -16.96
C ASN A 117 12.61 12.36 -16.98
N PRO A 118 13.09 11.92 -18.16
CA PRO A 118 14.07 10.84 -18.28
C PRO A 118 15.38 11.07 -17.53
N GLU A 119 15.73 12.32 -17.23
CA GLU A 119 16.92 12.70 -16.45
C GLU A 119 16.61 12.90 -14.95
N SER A 120 15.39 12.57 -14.49
CA SER A 120 15.03 12.67 -13.07
C SER A 120 15.93 11.77 -12.22
N PRO A 121 16.33 12.20 -11.01
CA PRO A 121 17.01 11.31 -10.07
C PRO A 121 16.16 10.09 -9.67
N TYR A 122 14.84 10.14 -9.90
CA TYR A 122 13.92 9.03 -9.64
C TYR A 122 13.71 8.10 -10.84
N ARG A 123 14.29 8.38 -12.02
CA ARG A 123 14.07 7.55 -13.22
C ARG A 123 14.48 6.10 -12.96
N ASP A 124 15.64 5.90 -12.35
CA ASP A 124 16.19 4.58 -12.03
C ASP A 124 15.56 3.92 -10.79
N TYR A 125 14.58 4.56 -10.13
CA TYR A 125 13.79 3.92 -9.07
C TYR A 125 12.77 2.93 -9.65
N TYR A 126 12.41 3.08 -10.94
CA TYR A 126 11.43 2.25 -11.64
C TYR A 126 12.05 1.58 -12.85
N VAL A 127 11.36 0.59 -13.41
CA VAL A 127 11.89 -0.20 -14.53
C VAL A 127 11.44 0.40 -15.85
N PHE A 128 12.23 1.31 -16.41
CA PHE A 128 12.04 1.78 -17.79
C PHE A 128 12.82 0.93 -18.78
N LYS A 129 12.17 0.46 -19.84
CA LYS A 129 12.81 -0.41 -20.84
C LYS A 129 12.25 -0.19 -22.24
N LYS A 130 13.15 -0.11 -23.23
CA LYS A 130 12.77 -0.14 -24.63
C LYS A 130 12.09 -1.47 -24.99
N GLY A 131 10.99 -1.37 -25.70
CA GLY A 131 10.27 -2.48 -26.29
C GLY A 131 11.00 -3.09 -27.48
N LYS A 132 10.27 -3.96 -28.18
CA LYS A 132 10.69 -4.59 -29.42
C LYS A 132 9.81 -4.08 -30.56
N THR A 133 10.26 -4.27 -31.78
CA THR A 133 9.45 -4.02 -32.98
C THR A 133 9.38 -5.32 -33.76
N ASP A 134 8.18 -5.72 -34.20
CA ASP A 134 8.01 -6.91 -35.04
C ASP A 134 8.22 -6.61 -36.54
N GLU A 135 8.19 -7.65 -37.37
CA GLU A 135 8.36 -7.55 -38.83
C GLU A 135 7.30 -6.67 -39.53
N LYS A 136 6.21 -6.33 -38.84
CA LYS A 136 5.13 -5.46 -39.33
C LYS A 136 5.23 -4.04 -38.75
N GLU A 137 6.39 -3.70 -38.18
CA GLU A 137 6.66 -2.41 -37.54
C GLU A 137 5.72 -2.10 -36.37
N ARG A 138 5.21 -3.14 -35.68
CA ARG A 138 4.39 -2.97 -34.48
C ARG A 138 5.29 -2.96 -33.25
N GLU A 139 5.12 -1.96 -32.40
CA GLU A 139 5.75 -1.91 -31.10
C GLU A 139 5.17 -2.97 -30.16
N LEU A 140 6.07 -3.68 -29.49
CA LEU A 140 5.78 -4.76 -28.56
C LEU A 140 6.52 -4.49 -27.24
N PRO A 141 5.98 -4.94 -26.09
CA PRO A 141 6.68 -4.81 -24.82
C PRO A 141 8.04 -5.55 -24.83
N PRO A 142 8.96 -5.21 -23.91
CA PRO A 142 10.31 -5.78 -23.86
C PRO A 142 10.35 -7.32 -23.80
N ASN A 143 9.37 -7.91 -23.12
CA ASN A 143 9.19 -9.36 -23.01
C ASN A 143 7.69 -9.71 -22.85
N ASN A 144 7.40 -10.98 -22.65
CA ASN A 144 6.03 -11.51 -22.50
C ASN A 144 5.61 -11.69 -21.03
N TRP A 145 6.22 -10.97 -20.09
CA TRP A 145 5.79 -11.01 -18.68
C TRP A 145 4.36 -10.50 -18.53
N GLN A 146 3.62 -11.14 -17.64
CA GLN A 146 2.21 -10.86 -17.39
C GLN A 146 2.03 -10.23 -16.01
N SER A 147 1.08 -9.30 -15.91
CA SER A 147 0.65 -8.73 -14.63
C SER A 147 -0.06 -9.80 -13.80
N CYS A 148 0.08 -9.73 -12.48
CA CYS A 148 -0.68 -10.56 -11.55
C CYS A 148 -2.20 -10.29 -11.63
N PHE A 149 -2.61 -9.12 -12.13
CA PHE A 149 -4.01 -8.80 -12.35
C PHE A 149 -4.49 -9.26 -13.73
N THR A 150 -4.16 -8.50 -14.79
CA THR A 150 -4.55 -8.85 -16.16
C THR A 150 -3.56 -8.30 -17.18
N GLY A 151 -3.35 -9.03 -18.28
CA GLY A 151 -2.61 -8.53 -19.44
C GLY A 151 -1.09 -8.50 -19.29
N SER A 152 -0.45 -7.66 -20.09
CA SER A 152 0.99 -7.39 -20.06
C SER A 152 1.39 -6.80 -18.70
N ALA A 153 2.57 -7.15 -18.19
CA ALA A 153 3.14 -6.46 -17.04
C ALA A 153 3.66 -5.05 -17.40
N TRP A 154 3.90 -4.81 -18.69
CA TRP A 154 4.45 -3.56 -19.20
C TRP A 154 3.37 -2.62 -19.71
N GLU A 155 3.51 -1.34 -19.38
CA GLU A 155 2.72 -0.23 -19.91
C GLU A 155 3.60 0.72 -20.72
N LYS A 156 3.06 1.29 -21.80
CA LYS A 156 3.83 2.14 -22.71
C LYS A 156 3.96 3.56 -22.13
N VAL A 157 5.17 4.13 -22.17
CA VAL A 157 5.39 5.54 -21.84
C VAL A 157 4.93 6.40 -23.01
N GLU A 158 3.94 7.26 -22.78
CA GLU A 158 3.47 8.20 -23.79
C GLU A 158 4.54 9.26 -24.11
N GLY A 159 4.73 9.56 -25.39
CA GLY A 159 5.69 10.58 -25.84
C GLY A 159 7.16 10.12 -25.93
N GLU A 160 7.48 8.92 -25.47
CA GLU A 160 8.82 8.32 -25.61
C GLU A 160 8.85 7.22 -26.68
N ASP A 161 9.96 7.14 -27.42
CA ASP A 161 10.15 6.19 -28.53
C ASP A 161 10.27 4.74 -28.00
N ASN A 162 9.22 3.96 -28.26
CA ASN A 162 9.11 2.53 -27.94
C ASN A 162 9.56 2.21 -26.50
N MET A 163 9.19 3.05 -25.54
CA MET A 163 9.56 2.91 -24.13
C MET A 163 8.40 2.36 -23.31
N TYR A 164 8.70 1.47 -22.37
CA TYR A 164 7.73 0.88 -21.45
C TYR A 164 8.21 1.02 -20.01
N TYR A 165 7.26 1.02 -19.08
CA TYR A 165 7.50 0.91 -17.64
C TYR A 165 6.81 -0.31 -17.04
N LEU A 166 7.34 -0.75 -15.90
CA LEU A 166 6.87 -1.84 -15.05
C LEU A 166 7.02 -1.44 -13.58
#